data_AF-A0A1Y6MLM6-F1
#
_entry.id   AF-A0A1Y6MLM6-F1
#
_cell.length_a   1.000
_cell.length_b   1.000
_cell.length_c   1.000
_cell.angle_alpha   90.00
_cell.angle_beta   90.00
_cell.angle_gamma   90.00
#
_symmetry.space_group_name_H-M   'P 1'
#
loop_
_entity.id
_entity.type
_entity.pdbx_description
1 polymer ?
#
loop_
_entity_poly.entity_id
_entity_poly.type
_entity_poly.pdbx_seq_one_letter_code
_entity_poly.pdbx_strand_id
1 'polypeptide(L)'
;MRPLYESLFHWAVWNPDFQLADSNHSVSITFQKGMPTRVNGTVMPLIKMVEYLNKHIGSYQIGRYIGFDHLDYDEKVLEIREAPAASALMSAYRHLEVAVLETELLRMKTLHSQTWTNEAVEGRWGSHLQQATQAFISQTAQSISGTVTFSLSQGQLFLSNIVADKARYLTDRDNWEIQVAHERSQRTITTENIFQLNKASA
;
A
#
# COMPACT_ATOMS: atom_id res chain seq x y z
N MET A 1 17.74 22.67 18.43
CA MET A 1 17.03 23.12 17.21
C MET A 1 15.72 23.77 17.63
N ARG A 2 15.31 24.89 17.03
CA ARG A 2 14.01 25.51 17.33
C ARG A 2 12.88 24.66 16.72
N PRO A 3 11.67 24.66 17.29
CA PRO A 3 10.51 24.07 16.64
C PRO A 3 10.33 24.66 15.24
N LEU A 4 9.97 23.82 14.27
CA LEU A 4 9.67 24.27 12.92
C LEU A 4 8.35 25.04 12.90
N TYR A 5 8.30 26.08 12.08
CA TYR A 5 7.12 26.92 11.94
C TYR A 5 6.08 26.25 11.04
N GLU A 6 4.81 26.38 11.40
CA GLU A 6 3.68 25.88 10.61
C GLU A 6 3.65 26.48 9.19
N SER A 7 4.18 27.70 9.03
CA SER A 7 4.30 28.39 7.74
C SER A 7 5.20 27.71 6.71
N LEU A 8 5.91 26.64 7.09
CA LEU A 8 6.71 25.82 6.17
C LEU A 8 5.83 24.85 5.36
N PHE A 9 4.57 24.65 5.77
CA PHE A 9 3.60 23.77 5.13
C PHE A 9 2.57 24.59 4.34
N HIS A 10 2.25 24.13 3.13
CA HIS A 10 1.28 24.78 2.24
C HIS A 10 0.18 23.82 1.78
N TRP A 11 0.54 22.56 1.49
CA TRP A 11 -0.40 21.57 0.96
C TRP A 11 -1.10 20.78 2.07
N ALA A 12 -0.40 20.51 3.15
CA ALA A 12 -0.89 19.70 4.25
C ALA A 12 -1.19 20.59 5.46
N VAL A 13 -2.13 21.52 5.39
CA VAL A 13 -2.49 22.43 6.50
C VAL A 13 -3.90 22.14 6.99
N TRP A 14 -4.12 22.23 8.30
CA TRP A 14 -5.46 22.03 8.88
C TRP A 14 -6.43 23.06 8.29
N ASN A 15 -7.44 22.59 7.56
CA ASN A 15 -8.41 23.46 6.89
C ASN A 15 -9.80 22.82 6.81
N PRO A 16 -10.72 23.14 7.75
CA PRO A 16 -12.07 22.59 7.77
C PRO A 16 -12.88 22.77 6.48
N ASP A 17 -12.66 23.85 5.72
CA ASP A 17 -13.42 24.15 4.49
C ASP A 17 -13.16 23.14 3.37
N PHE A 18 -12.04 22.43 3.45
CA PHE A 18 -11.65 21.39 2.49
C PHE A 18 -11.71 19.98 3.08
N GLN A 19 -12.19 19.83 4.32
CA GLN A 19 -12.41 18.51 4.88
C GLN A 19 -13.60 17.82 4.22
N LEU A 20 -13.58 16.49 4.21
CA LEU A 20 -14.65 15.70 3.61
C LEU A 20 -15.87 15.74 4.52
N ALA A 21 -17.00 16.22 3.99
CA ALA A 21 -18.23 16.51 4.73
C ALA A 21 -19.05 15.28 5.17
N ASP A 22 -18.60 14.06 4.84
CA ASP A 22 -19.28 12.84 5.28
C ASP A 22 -19.13 12.66 6.79
N SER A 23 -20.14 12.09 7.46
CA SER A 23 -20.24 12.05 8.93
C SER A 23 -19.04 11.36 9.61
N ASN A 24 -18.29 10.55 8.85
CA ASN A 24 -17.15 9.78 9.34
C ASN A 24 -15.80 10.35 8.87
N HIS A 25 -15.76 11.54 8.25
CA HIS A 25 -14.56 12.11 7.64
C HIS A 25 -13.78 11.04 6.86
N SER A 26 -14.46 10.35 5.94
CA SER A 26 -13.93 9.12 5.33
C SER A 26 -13.52 9.33 3.87
N VAL A 27 -12.50 8.58 3.44
CA VAL A 27 -12.08 8.50 2.05
C VAL A 27 -11.94 7.04 1.64
N SER A 28 -12.55 6.66 0.52
CA SER A 28 -12.34 5.37 -0.13
C SER A 28 -11.64 5.56 -1.47
N ILE A 29 -10.70 4.68 -1.77
CA ILE A 29 -9.92 4.70 -3.01
C ILE A 29 -10.04 3.32 -3.67
N THR A 30 -10.54 3.29 -4.91
CA THR A 30 -10.71 2.06 -5.70
C THR A 30 -9.60 1.94 -6.72
N PHE A 31 -9.00 0.76 -6.79
CA PHE A 31 -7.97 0.39 -7.76
C PHE A 31 -8.47 -0.68 -8.71
N GLN A 32 -7.99 -0.62 -9.95
CA GLN A 32 -8.17 -1.64 -10.98
C GLN A 32 -6.83 -1.92 -11.64
N LYS A 33 -6.36 -3.18 -11.54
CA LYS A 33 -5.07 -3.62 -12.11
C LYS A 33 -3.91 -2.68 -11.74
N GLY A 34 -3.91 -2.25 -10.48
CA GLY A 34 -2.91 -1.37 -9.90
C GLY A 34 -3.09 0.12 -10.17
N MET A 35 -4.08 0.52 -10.98
CA MET A 35 -4.36 1.93 -11.26
C MET A 35 -5.51 2.42 -10.37
N PRO A 36 -5.37 3.55 -9.66
CA PRO A 36 -6.50 4.12 -8.95
C PRO A 36 -7.51 4.71 -9.96
N THR A 37 -8.79 4.42 -9.76
CA THR A 37 -9.86 4.77 -10.71
C THR A 37 -10.99 5.57 -10.09
N ARG A 38 -11.22 5.44 -8.78
CA ARG A 38 -12.30 6.15 -8.07
C ARG A 38 -11.85 6.65 -6.72
N VAL A 39 -12.45 7.76 -6.29
CA VAL A 39 -12.43 8.24 -4.91
C VAL A 39 -13.87 8.41 -4.44
N ASN A 40 -14.23 7.85 -3.28
CA ASN A 40 -15.61 7.88 -2.75
C ASN A 40 -16.65 7.41 -3.79
N GLY A 41 -16.35 6.31 -4.48
CA GLY A 41 -17.19 5.74 -5.54
C GLY A 41 -17.23 6.51 -6.86
N THR A 42 -16.73 7.76 -6.88
CA THR A 42 -16.76 8.63 -8.06
C THR A 42 -15.56 8.36 -8.97
N VAL A 43 -15.80 8.09 -10.26
CA VAL A 43 -14.73 7.94 -11.27
C VAL A 43 -13.97 9.23 -11.39
N MET A 44 -12.64 9.16 -11.31
CA MET A 44 -11.81 10.34 -11.38
C MET A 44 -10.53 10.07 -12.20
N PRO A 45 -10.24 10.88 -13.23
CA PRO A 45 -8.96 10.81 -13.94
C PRO A 45 -7.80 11.03 -12.97
N LEU A 46 -6.66 10.34 -13.19
CA LEU A 46 -5.54 10.32 -12.26
C LEU A 46 -5.06 11.72 -11.83
N ILE A 47 -4.90 12.66 -12.78
CA ILE A 47 -4.46 14.03 -12.46
C ILE A 47 -5.46 14.72 -11.53
N LYS A 48 -6.76 14.64 -11.86
CA LYS A 48 -7.84 15.20 -11.02
C LYS A 48 -7.90 14.54 -9.66
N MET A 49 -7.61 13.23 -9.59
CA MET A 49 -7.53 12.48 -8.34
C MET A 49 -6.40 12.96 -7.45
N VAL A 50 -5.21 13.17 -8.02
CA VAL A 50 -4.07 13.71 -7.26
C VAL A 50 -4.38 15.12 -6.76
N GLU A 51 -4.94 15.99 -7.60
CA GLU A 51 -5.37 17.35 -7.19
C GLU A 51 -6.41 17.30 -6.05
N TYR A 52 -7.43 16.46 -6.21
CA TYR A 52 -8.49 16.27 -5.22
C TYR A 52 -7.92 15.76 -3.89
N LEU A 53 -7.13 14.70 -3.93
CA LEU A 53 -6.55 14.11 -2.72
C LEU A 53 -5.54 15.07 -2.06
N ASN A 54 -4.71 15.79 -2.81
CA ASN A 54 -3.82 16.80 -2.23
C ASN A 54 -4.59 17.82 -1.42
N LYS A 55 -5.68 18.34 -1.97
CA LYS A 55 -6.53 19.34 -1.31
C LYS A 55 -7.25 18.76 -0.09
N HIS A 56 -7.97 17.66 -0.26
CA HIS A 56 -8.87 17.13 0.77
C HIS A 56 -8.12 16.36 1.85
N ILE A 57 -7.12 15.54 1.51
CA ILE A 57 -6.30 14.83 2.50
C ILE A 57 -5.33 15.80 3.19
N GLY A 58 -4.78 16.75 2.44
CA GLY A 58 -3.90 17.79 2.99
C GLY A 58 -4.60 18.66 4.04
N SER A 59 -5.92 18.87 3.90
CA SER A 59 -6.74 19.62 4.87
C SER A 59 -6.80 19.02 6.29
N TYR A 60 -6.32 17.78 6.45
CA TYR A 60 -6.15 17.10 7.73
C TYR A 60 -4.68 17.07 8.19
N GLN A 61 -3.76 17.83 7.58
CA GLN A 61 -2.30 17.76 7.84
C GLN A 61 -1.64 16.42 7.53
N ILE A 62 -2.25 15.59 6.67
CA ILE A 62 -1.72 14.30 6.27
C ILE A 62 -0.69 14.47 5.16
N GLY A 63 0.38 13.68 5.20
CA GLY A 63 1.43 13.65 4.18
C GLY A 63 2.55 14.66 4.40
N ARG A 64 2.71 15.17 5.63
CA ARG A 64 3.89 15.92 6.05
C ARG A 64 5.06 14.99 6.29
N TYR A 65 6.24 15.40 5.85
CA TYR A 65 7.52 14.77 6.15
C TYR A 65 8.49 15.83 6.63
N ILE A 66 9.15 15.54 7.75
CA ILE A 66 10.31 16.27 8.25
C ILE A 66 11.37 15.21 8.54
N GLY A 67 12.52 15.30 7.89
CA GLY A 67 13.58 14.34 8.08
C GLY A 67 14.91 14.84 7.56
N PHE A 68 15.88 13.95 7.50
CA PHE A 68 17.19 14.24 6.96
C PHE A 68 17.46 13.40 5.74
N ASP A 69 17.95 14.04 4.69
CA ASP A 69 18.61 13.35 3.58
C ASP A 69 20.13 13.48 3.72
N HIS A 70 20.85 12.56 3.10
CA HIS A 70 22.31 12.54 3.11
C HIS A 70 22.84 13.12 1.80
N LEU A 71 24.00 13.77 1.88
CA LEU A 71 24.79 14.23 0.73
C LEU A 71 25.97 13.28 0.48
N ASP A 72 26.73 13.56 -0.58
CA ASP A 72 27.82 12.70 -1.06
C ASP A 72 28.94 12.47 -0.04
N TYR A 73 29.14 13.37 0.93
CA TYR A 73 30.17 13.28 1.96
C TYR A 73 29.59 13.09 3.39
N ASP A 74 28.41 12.45 3.49
CA ASP A 74 27.68 12.12 4.74
C ASP A 74 27.12 13.34 5.52
N GLU A 75 27.21 14.55 4.97
CA GLU A 75 26.44 15.67 5.50
C GLU A 75 24.94 15.40 5.41
N LYS A 76 24.19 15.96 6.36
CA LYS A 76 22.74 15.76 6.45
C LYS A 76 22.02 17.09 6.29
N VAL A 77 21.06 17.13 5.40
CA VAL A 77 20.22 18.30 5.14
C VAL A 77 18.83 18.04 5.69
N LEU A 78 18.31 18.98 6.48
CA LEU A 78 16.92 18.92 6.93
C LEU A 78 16.00 19.17 5.73
N GLU A 79 15.14 18.20 5.46
CA GLU A 79 14.19 18.22 4.37
C GLU A 79 12.76 18.28 4.91
N ILE A 80 11.95 19.15 4.31
CA ILE A 80 10.53 19.31 4.61
C ILE A 80 9.77 19.07 3.31
N ARG A 81 8.86 18.08 3.32
CA ARG A 81 8.11 17.67 2.14
C ARG A 81 6.63 17.50 2.46
N GLU A 82 5.81 17.67 1.43
CA GLU A 82 4.37 17.48 1.51
C GLU A 82 3.92 16.62 0.34
N ALA A 83 3.26 15.50 0.63
CA ALA A 83 2.72 14.62 -0.40
C ALA A 83 1.39 13.97 0.03
N PRO A 84 0.31 14.74 0.31
CA PRO A 84 -0.92 14.21 0.87
C PRO A 84 -1.57 13.13 -0.01
N ALA A 85 -1.68 13.37 -1.32
CA ALA A 85 -2.22 12.39 -2.26
C ALA A 85 -1.37 11.12 -2.32
N ALA A 86 -0.05 11.27 -2.39
CA ALA A 86 0.86 10.13 -2.44
C ALA A 86 0.76 9.28 -1.16
N SER A 87 0.69 9.91 0.01
CA SER A 87 0.51 9.21 1.29
C SER A 87 -0.78 8.38 1.31
N ALA A 88 -1.91 8.95 0.88
CA ALA A 88 -3.18 8.23 0.82
C ALA A 88 -3.15 7.09 -0.21
N LEU A 89 -2.71 7.38 -1.44
CA LEU A 89 -2.65 6.40 -2.52
C LEU A 89 -1.72 5.24 -2.20
N MET A 90 -0.49 5.52 -1.72
CA MET A 90 0.48 4.47 -1.38
C MET A 90 0.04 3.64 -0.18
N SER A 91 -0.60 4.25 0.83
CA SER A 91 -1.17 3.53 1.96
C SER A 91 -2.27 2.57 1.49
N ALA A 92 -3.22 3.07 0.69
CA ALA A 92 -4.29 2.27 0.11
C ALA A 92 -3.75 1.10 -0.74
N TYR A 93 -2.79 1.40 -1.61
CA TYR A 93 -2.17 0.43 -2.49
C TYR A 93 -1.53 -0.71 -1.69
N ARG A 94 -0.72 -0.37 -0.68
CA ARG A 94 -0.03 -1.36 0.17
C ARG A 94 -1.01 -2.27 0.92
N HIS A 95 -2.14 -1.74 1.38
CA HIS A 95 -3.17 -2.57 2.01
C HIS A 95 -3.79 -3.56 1.02
N LEU A 96 -4.04 -3.16 -0.24
CA LEU A 96 -4.50 -4.09 -1.26
C LEU A 96 -3.45 -5.11 -1.66
N GLU A 97 -2.17 -4.73 -1.75
CA GLU A 97 -1.08 -5.68 -2.03
C GLU A 97 -1.06 -6.82 -1.03
N VAL A 98 -1.07 -6.49 0.26
CA VAL A 98 -1.11 -7.48 1.35
C VAL A 98 -2.36 -8.34 1.25
N ALA A 99 -3.48 -7.77 0.82
CA ALA A 99 -4.75 -8.49 0.70
C ALA A 99 -4.80 -9.48 -0.49
N VAL A 100 -3.98 -9.30 -1.55
CA VAL A 100 -4.13 -10.07 -2.80
C VAL A 100 -2.89 -10.81 -3.28
N LEU A 101 -1.69 -10.45 -2.83
CA LEU A 101 -0.45 -11.08 -3.27
C LEU A 101 -0.01 -12.18 -2.31
N GLU A 102 0.65 -13.21 -2.84
CA GLU A 102 1.34 -14.20 -2.02
C GLU A 102 2.44 -13.57 -1.17
N THR A 103 2.69 -14.13 0.02
CA THR A 103 3.71 -13.64 0.95
C THR A 103 5.10 -13.54 0.33
N GLU A 104 5.52 -14.56 -0.42
CA GLU A 104 6.85 -14.54 -1.06
C GLU A 104 6.93 -13.53 -2.20
N LEU A 105 5.83 -13.35 -2.94
CA LEU A 105 5.74 -12.33 -3.98
C LEU A 105 5.81 -10.91 -3.39
N LEU A 106 5.17 -10.67 -2.24
CA LEU A 106 5.28 -9.41 -1.50
C LEU A 106 6.71 -9.12 -1.03
N ARG A 107 7.39 -10.15 -0.51
CA ARG A 107 8.79 -10.05 -0.07
C ARG A 107 9.68 -9.61 -1.23
N MET A 108 9.55 -10.29 -2.38
CA MET A 108 10.31 -9.94 -3.58
C MET A 108 9.94 -8.57 -4.12
N LYS A 109 8.65 -8.22 -4.13
CA LYS A 109 8.18 -6.91 -4.57
C LYS A 109 8.76 -5.77 -3.75
N THR A 110 8.91 -5.95 -2.44
CA THR A 110 9.56 -4.95 -1.57
C THR A 110 10.98 -4.66 -2.03
N LEU A 111 11.77 -5.71 -2.31
CA LEU A 111 13.14 -5.57 -2.80
C LEU A 111 13.18 -4.85 -4.16
N HIS A 112 12.35 -5.27 -5.12
CA HIS A 112 12.27 -4.64 -6.42
C HIS A 112 11.83 -3.17 -6.36
N SER A 113 10.87 -2.84 -5.47
CA SER A 113 10.40 -1.47 -5.28
C SER A 113 11.49 -0.58 -4.68
N GLN A 114 12.29 -1.09 -3.74
CA GLN A 114 13.44 -0.38 -3.20
C GLN A 114 14.50 -0.11 -4.28
N THR A 115 14.87 -1.13 -5.05
CA THR A 115 15.83 -0.96 -6.16
C THR A 115 15.33 0.04 -7.19
N TRP A 116 14.06 -0.03 -7.57
CA TRP A 116 13.43 0.94 -8.47
C TRP A 116 13.50 2.37 -7.92
N THR A 117 13.27 2.53 -6.62
CA THR A 117 13.33 3.83 -5.94
C THR A 117 14.76 4.38 -5.93
N ASN A 118 15.76 3.55 -5.64
CA ASN A 118 17.18 3.94 -5.66
C ASN A 118 17.60 4.40 -7.06
N GLU A 119 17.23 3.65 -8.11
CA GLU A 119 17.53 4.07 -9.50
C GLU A 119 16.91 5.43 -9.83
N ALA A 120 15.70 5.72 -9.35
CA ALA A 120 15.04 7.01 -9.56
C ALA A 120 15.72 8.15 -8.77
N VAL A 121 16.03 7.92 -7.49
CA VAL A 121 16.67 8.91 -6.60
C VAL A 121 18.07 9.26 -7.09
N GLU A 122 18.83 8.27 -7.54
CA GLU A 122 20.20 8.45 -8.03
C GLU A 122 20.26 8.92 -9.50
N GLY A 123 19.12 9.34 -10.07
CA GLY A 123 19.04 9.94 -11.41
C GLY A 123 19.22 8.94 -12.57
N ARG A 124 19.22 7.64 -12.31
CA ARG A 124 19.36 6.57 -13.30
C ARG A 124 18.04 6.13 -13.91
N TRP A 125 17.15 7.10 -14.17
CA TRP A 125 15.87 6.83 -14.80
C TRP A 125 16.06 6.25 -16.21
N GLY A 126 15.38 5.14 -16.50
CA GLY A 126 15.49 4.46 -17.79
C GLY A 126 16.68 3.51 -17.92
N SER A 127 17.46 3.27 -16.86
CA SER A 127 18.47 2.21 -16.85
C SER A 127 17.85 0.82 -17.09
N HIS A 128 18.64 -0.15 -17.52
CA HIS A 128 18.16 -1.53 -17.68
C HIS A 128 17.67 -2.13 -16.34
N LEU A 129 18.33 -1.79 -15.23
CA LEU A 129 17.93 -2.26 -13.91
C LEU A 129 16.57 -1.67 -13.51
N GLN A 130 16.38 -0.36 -13.71
CA GLN A 130 15.11 0.32 -13.46
C GLN A 130 13.97 -0.27 -14.29
N GLN A 131 14.21 -0.55 -15.58
CA GLN A 131 13.21 -1.17 -16.44
C GLN A 131 12.88 -2.61 -16.02
N ALA A 132 13.88 -3.39 -15.63
CA ALA A 132 13.68 -4.76 -15.16
C ALA A 132 12.86 -4.82 -13.86
N THR A 133 13.17 -3.97 -12.88
CA THR A 133 12.39 -3.88 -11.64
C THR A 133 10.99 -3.31 -11.88
N GLN A 134 10.85 -2.34 -12.79
CA GLN A 134 9.55 -1.83 -13.23
C GLN A 134 8.69 -2.94 -13.82
N ALA A 135 9.24 -3.81 -14.68
CA ALA A 135 8.51 -4.91 -15.28
C ALA A 135 7.98 -5.90 -14.22
N PHE A 136 8.80 -6.22 -13.21
CA PHE A 136 8.37 -7.01 -12.06
C PHE A 136 7.19 -6.34 -11.33
N ILE A 137 7.32 -5.05 -10.99
CA ILE A 137 6.28 -4.30 -10.27
C ILE A 137 4.99 -4.27 -11.11
N SER A 138 5.08 -3.95 -12.39
CA SER A 138 3.95 -3.90 -13.33
C SER A 138 3.23 -5.25 -13.48
N GLN A 139 3.97 -6.36 -13.42
CA GLN A 139 3.37 -7.71 -13.42
C GLN A 139 2.55 -7.93 -12.14
N THR A 140 3.07 -7.58 -10.97
CA THR A 140 2.34 -7.72 -9.71
C THR A 140 1.10 -6.82 -9.64
N ALA A 141 1.18 -5.63 -10.24
CA ALA A 141 0.10 -4.65 -10.25
C ALA A 141 -1.20 -5.18 -10.88
N GLN A 142 -1.12 -6.13 -11.83
CA GLN A 142 -2.29 -6.70 -12.51
C GLN A 142 -3.29 -7.37 -11.56
N SER A 143 -2.82 -7.87 -10.41
CA SER A 143 -3.67 -8.51 -9.40
C SER A 143 -4.26 -7.53 -8.38
N ILE A 144 -3.82 -6.27 -8.38
CA ILE A 144 -4.23 -5.27 -7.39
C ILE A 144 -5.53 -4.60 -7.85
N SER A 145 -6.66 -5.17 -7.46
CA SER A 145 -7.99 -4.58 -7.70
C SER A 145 -8.85 -4.71 -6.45
N GLY A 146 -9.57 -3.64 -6.12
CA GLY A 146 -10.34 -3.54 -4.88
C GLY A 146 -10.47 -2.10 -4.39
N THR A 147 -11.04 -1.92 -3.20
CA THR A 147 -11.26 -0.63 -2.56
C THR A 147 -10.73 -0.65 -1.13
N VAL A 148 -10.04 0.42 -0.74
CA VAL A 148 -9.61 0.66 0.65
C VAL A 148 -10.26 1.92 1.16
N THR A 149 -10.79 1.87 2.38
CA THR A 149 -11.40 3.01 3.05
C THR A 149 -10.57 3.38 4.28
N PHE A 150 -10.39 4.68 4.46
CA PHE A 150 -9.81 5.27 5.65
C PHE A 150 -10.81 6.22 6.33
N SER A 151 -10.82 6.26 7.65
CA SER A 151 -11.27 7.44 8.39
C SER A 151 -10.10 8.41 8.59
N LEU A 152 -10.39 9.70 8.50
CA LEU A 152 -9.40 10.77 8.53
C LEU A 152 -9.43 11.48 9.88
N SER A 153 -8.25 11.71 10.45
CA SER A 153 -8.05 12.60 11.59
C SER A 153 -6.83 13.49 11.35
N GLN A 154 -6.62 14.46 12.24
CA GLN A 154 -5.47 15.35 12.14
C GLN A 154 -4.15 14.55 12.12
N GLY A 155 -3.47 14.59 10.98
CA GLY A 155 -2.20 13.94 10.71
C GLY A 155 -2.28 12.44 10.41
N GLN A 156 -3.46 11.81 10.40
CA GLN A 156 -3.56 10.35 10.31
C GLN A 156 -4.63 9.82 9.34
N LEU A 157 -4.27 8.71 8.69
CA LEU A 157 -5.16 7.83 7.93
C LEU A 157 -5.41 6.58 8.77
N PHE A 158 -6.62 6.39 9.28
CA PHE A 158 -7.00 5.17 9.99
C PHE A 158 -7.67 4.20 9.04
N LEU A 159 -7.08 3.02 8.86
CA LEU A 159 -7.68 1.98 8.02
C LEU A 159 -9.03 1.55 8.62
N SER A 160 -10.10 1.68 7.85
CA SER A 160 -11.45 1.29 8.29
C SER A 160 -11.96 0.05 7.55
N ASN A 161 -11.62 -0.11 6.26
CA ASN A 161 -12.08 -1.26 5.48
C ASN A 161 -11.14 -1.59 4.32
N ILE A 162 -11.05 -2.88 3.98
CA ILE A 162 -10.39 -3.39 2.79
C ILE A 162 -11.36 -4.37 2.10
N VAL A 163 -11.63 -4.12 0.83
CA VAL A 163 -12.38 -5.03 -0.03
C VAL A 163 -11.54 -5.33 -1.26
N ALA A 164 -11.05 -6.56 -1.40
CA ALA A 164 -10.24 -6.97 -2.54
C ALA A 164 -11.00 -7.95 -3.45
N ASP A 165 -10.89 -7.78 -4.76
CA ASP A 165 -11.61 -8.59 -5.75
C ASP A 165 -11.17 -10.07 -5.70
N LYS A 166 -9.89 -10.30 -5.41
CA LYS A 166 -9.26 -11.62 -5.26
C LYS A 166 -8.53 -11.70 -3.93
N ALA A 167 -9.29 -11.54 -2.85
CA ALA A 167 -8.79 -11.59 -1.49
C ALA A 167 -8.11 -12.93 -1.16
N ARG A 168 -6.98 -12.84 -0.44
CA ARG A 168 -6.29 -13.98 0.19
C ARG A 168 -6.46 -13.99 1.72
N TYR A 169 -7.13 -12.98 2.28
CA TYR A 169 -7.43 -12.91 3.70
C TYR A 169 -8.72 -13.67 4.04
N LEU A 170 -8.79 -14.13 5.29
CA LEU A 170 -9.98 -14.73 5.87
C LEU A 170 -10.70 -13.69 6.73
N THR A 171 -12.03 -13.66 6.68
CA THR A 171 -12.86 -12.79 7.53
C THR A 171 -13.41 -13.51 8.76
N ASP A 172 -13.40 -14.85 8.74
CA ASP A 172 -13.90 -15.70 9.81
C ASP A 172 -12.87 -16.81 10.09
N ARG A 173 -11.97 -16.51 11.03
CA ARG A 173 -10.88 -17.40 11.41
C ARG A 173 -11.40 -18.64 12.13
N ASP A 174 -12.36 -18.48 13.03
CA ASP A 174 -12.81 -19.55 13.92
C ASP A 174 -13.49 -20.66 13.12
N ASN A 175 -14.39 -20.30 12.19
CA ASN A 175 -15.00 -21.29 11.30
C ASN A 175 -13.98 -21.96 10.38
N TRP A 176 -12.99 -21.21 9.89
CA TRP A 176 -11.91 -21.79 9.10
C TRP A 176 -11.07 -22.79 9.90
N GLU A 177 -10.72 -22.49 11.16
CA GLU A 177 -9.97 -23.39 12.03
C GLU A 177 -10.73 -24.69 12.30
N ILE A 178 -12.04 -24.60 12.55
CA ILE A 178 -12.91 -25.77 12.75
C ILE A 178 -12.93 -26.65 11.49
N GLN A 179 -13.12 -26.07 10.31
CA GLN A 179 -13.15 -26.79 9.04
C GLN A 179 -11.82 -27.49 8.77
N VAL A 180 -10.70 -26.78 8.91
CA VAL A 180 -9.36 -27.33 8.69
C VAL A 180 -9.03 -28.42 9.70
N ALA A 181 -9.41 -28.28 10.97
CA ALA A 181 -9.22 -29.32 11.98
C ALA A 181 -9.99 -30.59 11.63
N HIS A 182 -11.24 -30.44 11.17
CA HIS A 182 -12.07 -31.55 10.73
C HIS A 182 -11.50 -32.25 9.47
N GLU A 183 -11.07 -31.49 8.46
CA GLU A 183 -10.42 -32.05 7.27
C GLU A 183 -9.12 -32.79 7.63
N ARG A 184 -8.31 -32.23 8.53
CA ARG A 184 -7.04 -32.83 8.97
C ARG A 184 -7.26 -34.11 9.79
N SER A 185 -8.32 -34.18 10.59
CA SER A 185 -8.65 -35.37 11.38
C SER A 185 -9.23 -36.51 10.53
N GLN A 186 -9.86 -36.19 9.39
CA GLN A 186 -10.35 -37.16 8.41
C GLN A 186 -9.27 -37.74 7.51
N ARG A 187 -8.05 -37.17 7.49
CA ARG A 187 -6.90 -37.74 6.78
C ARG A 187 -6.50 -39.05 7.45
N THR A 188 -7.04 -40.15 6.93
CA THR A 188 -6.66 -41.50 7.33
C THR A 188 -5.31 -41.83 6.69
N ILE A 189 -4.37 -42.41 7.44
CA ILE A 189 -3.17 -43.00 6.85
C ILE A 189 -3.61 -44.20 6.02
N THR A 190 -3.79 -44.01 4.72
CA THR A 190 -3.94 -45.13 3.79
C THR A 190 -2.58 -45.80 3.59
N THR A 191 -2.56 -47.13 3.61
CA THR A 191 -1.35 -47.96 3.48
C THR A 191 -0.53 -47.64 2.21
N GLU A 192 -1.16 -47.05 1.19
CA GLU A 192 -0.52 -46.57 -0.04
C GLU A 192 0.51 -45.45 0.19
N ASN A 193 0.30 -44.56 1.17
CA ASN A 193 1.24 -43.47 1.48
C ASN A 193 2.53 -43.95 2.17
N ILE A 194 2.49 -45.11 2.83
CA ILE A 194 3.66 -45.71 3.50
C ILE A 194 4.66 -46.27 2.46
N PHE A 195 4.17 -46.82 1.35
CA PHE A 195 5.02 -47.37 0.28
C PHE A 195 5.74 -46.31 -0.56
N GLN A 196 5.20 -45.09 -0.64
CA GLN A 196 5.83 -43.96 -1.35
C GLN A 196 7.01 -43.37 -0.55
N LEU A 197 6.92 -43.32 0.79
CA LEU A 197 7.98 -42.81 1.66
C LEU A 197 9.22 -43.71 1.69
N ASN A 198 9.04 -45.03 1.54
CA ASN A 198 10.16 -45.99 1.54
C ASN A 198 10.87 -46.13 0.18
N LYS A 199 10.34 -45.55 -0.90
CA LYS A 199 11.01 -45.52 -2.23
C LYS A 199 11.90 -44.29 -2.45
N ALA A 200 11.80 -43.28 -1.60
CA ALA A 200 12.63 -42.06 -1.69
C ALA A 200 13.93 -42.15 -0.86
N SER A 201 14.13 -43.24 -0.12
CA SER A 201 15.26 -43.50 0.78
C SER A 201 16.11 -44.71 0.36
N ALA A 202 15.96 -45.17 -0.89
CA ALA A 202 16.80 -46.21 -1.51
C ALA A 202 17.54 -45.66 -2.73
#